data_AF-A0A8B2XLH7-F1
#
_entry.id   AF-A0A8B2XLH7-F1
#
_cell.length_a   1.000
_cell.length_b   1.000
_cell.length_c   1.000
_cell.angle_alpha   90.00
_cell.angle_beta   90.00
_cell.angle_gamma   90.00
#
_symmetry.space_group_name_H-M   'P 1'
#
loop_
_entity.id
_entity.type
_entity.pdbx_description
1 polymer ?
#
loop_
_entity_poly.entity_id
_entity_poly.type
_entity_poly.pdbx_seq_one_letter_code
_entity_poly.pdbx_strand_id
1 'polypeptide(L)'
;MKITISGVLLGVFLLAGCSQPKAEAQTQSGGAGTIEAINHTKWAINHFSVNGQSGIDAIGPFDGGGGGCCYGVPAVWKPGMTVR
;
A
#
# COMPACT_ATOMS: atom_id res chain seq x y z
N MET A 1 -33.56 -38.27 -4.86
CA MET A 1 -32.11 -38.28 -4.57
C MET A 1 -31.25 -37.43 -5.50
N LYS A 2 -31.57 -37.25 -6.80
CA LYS A 2 -30.77 -36.39 -7.70
C LYS A 2 -30.85 -34.87 -7.37
N ILE A 3 -32.01 -34.39 -6.93
CA ILE A 3 -32.24 -32.95 -6.65
C ILE A 3 -31.49 -32.49 -5.39
N THR A 4 -31.40 -33.35 -4.37
CA THR A 4 -30.66 -33.04 -3.13
C THR A 4 -29.15 -32.97 -3.35
N ILE A 5 -28.60 -33.82 -4.23
CA ILE A 5 -27.17 -33.80 -4.57
C ILE A 5 -26.80 -32.50 -5.31
N SER A 6 -27.67 -32.05 -6.23
CA SER A 6 -27.44 -30.81 -6.99
C SER A 6 -27.49 -29.56 -6.11
N GLY A 7 -28.37 -29.53 -5.11
CA GLY A 7 -28.45 -28.42 -4.15
C GLY A 7 -27.22 -28.34 -3.24
N VAL A 8 -26.68 -29.49 -2.81
CA VAL A 8 -25.46 -29.54 -1.99
C VAL A 8 -24.23 -29.08 -2.78
N LEU A 9 -24.11 -29.48 -4.06
CA LEU A 9 -23.03 -29.03 -4.94
C LEU A 9 -23.05 -27.51 -5.18
N LEU A 10 -24.23 -26.93 -5.37
CA LEU A 10 -24.37 -25.48 -5.55
C LEU A 10 -24.00 -24.70 -4.27
N GLY A 11 -24.34 -25.25 -3.11
CA GLY A 11 -24.00 -24.67 -1.80
C GLY A 11 -22.49 -24.65 -1.53
N VAL A 12 -21.76 -25.71 -1.91
CA VAL A 12 -20.30 -25.78 -1.74
C VAL A 12 -19.57 -24.77 -2.65
N PHE A 13 -20.06 -24.53 -3.86
CA PHE A 13 -19.49 -23.52 -4.76
C PHE A 13 -19.66 -22.08 -4.25
N LEU A 14 -20.77 -21.77 -3.57
CA LEU A 14 -21.01 -20.44 -2.99
C LEU A 14 -20.13 -20.15 -1.77
N LEU A 15 -19.63 -21.18 -1.08
CA LEU A 15 -18.77 -21.04 0.10
C LEU A 15 -17.27 -20.86 -0.24
N ALA A 16 -16.87 -21.01 -1.50
CA ALA A 16 -15.47 -20.83 -1.94
C ALA A 16 -15.11 -19.38 -2.28
N GLY A 17 -16.04 -18.44 -2.14
CA GLY A 17 -15.80 -17.02 -2.40
C GLY A 17 -15.37 -16.29 -1.12
N CYS A 18 -14.17 -15.70 -1.17
CA CYS A 18 -13.60 -14.67 -0.25
C CYS A 18 -12.40 -15.11 0.61
N SER A 19 -11.44 -15.86 0.07
CA SER A 19 -10.04 -15.57 0.43
C SER A 19 -9.59 -14.37 -0.41
N GLN A 20 -9.63 -13.17 0.18
CA GLN A 20 -8.85 -12.07 -0.38
C GLN A 20 -7.39 -12.54 -0.42
N PRO A 21 -6.63 -12.36 -1.51
CA PRO A 21 -5.18 -12.48 -1.42
C PRO A 21 -4.78 -11.53 -0.31
N LYS A 22 -4.33 -12.10 0.81
CA LYS A 22 -3.72 -11.34 1.88
C LYS A 22 -2.53 -10.70 1.19
N ALA A 23 -2.65 -9.44 0.80
CA ALA A 23 -1.50 -8.65 0.42
C ALA A 23 -0.56 -8.87 1.59
N GLU A 24 0.58 -9.52 1.33
CA GLU A 24 1.67 -9.58 2.29
C GLU A 24 2.12 -8.14 2.46
N ALA A 25 1.38 -7.37 3.27
CA ALA A 25 1.94 -6.27 4.02
C ALA A 25 2.96 -6.96 4.92
N GLN A 26 4.16 -7.15 4.36
CA GLN A 26 5.36 -7.53 5.08
C GLN A 26 5.31 -6.70 6.34
N THR A 27 5.14 -7.33 7.50
CA THR A 27 4.76 -6.71 8.77
C THR A 27 5.46 -5.37 8.96
N GLN A 28 4.82 -4.31 8.47
CA GLN A 28 5.29 -2.94 8.57
C GLN A 28 4.87 -2.55 9.97
N SER A 29 5.80 -2.70 10.91
CA SER A 29 5.58 -2.24 12.27
C SER A 29 5.25 -0.74 12.23
N GLY A 30 4.06 -0.36 12.68
CA GLY A 30 3.71 1.04 12.91
C GLY A 30 3.37 1.86 11.66
N GLY A 31 2.30 1.48 10.94
CA GLY A 31 1.68 2.29 9.88
C GLY A 31 0.99 3.56 10.41
N ALA A 32 1.73 4.41 11.12
CA ALA A 32 1.28 5.72 11.63
C ALA A 32 2.21 6.86 11.19
N GLY A 33 3.28 6.56 10.45
CA GLY A 33 4.19 7.59 9.91
C GLY A 33 3.59 8.33 8.73
N THR A 34 4.03 9.56 8.54
CA THR A 34 3.74 10.38 7.36
C THR A 34 4.94 10.36 6.42
N ILE A 35 4.72 10.27 5.12
CA ILE A 35 5.75 10.51 4.11
C ILE A 35 5.89 12.02 3.94
N GLU A 36 7.08 12.54 4.22
CA GLU A 36 7.47 13.93 3.97
C GLU A 36 8.74 13.97 3.12
N ALA A 37 8.88 15.03 2.32
CA ALA A 37 10.03 15.22 1.44
C ALA A 37 10.39 16.71 1.29
N ILE A 38 11.63 16.95 0.90
CA ILE A 38 12.20 18.27 0.64
C ILE A 38 12.77 18.27 -0.79
N ASN A 39 12.39 19.25 -1.59
CA ASN A 39 12.83 19.36 -2.97
C ASN A 39 14.03 20.31 -3.08
N HIS A 40 15.22 19.78 -3.37
CA HIS A 40 16.44 20.59 -3.55
C HIS A 40 16.65 21.05 -5.00
N THR A 41 15.62 21.04 -5.83
CA THR A 41 15.72 21.38 -7.26
C THR A 41 14.84 22.58 -7.62
N LYS A 42 15.14 23.17 -8.78
CA LYS A 42 14.37 24.29 -9.33
C LYS A 42 13.04 23.87 -9.99
N TRP A 43 12.74 22.58 -10.06
CA TRP A 43 11.54 22.04 -10.70
C TRP A 43 10.62 21.45 -9.64
N ALA A 44 9.31 21.61 -9.81
CA ALA A 44 8.36 20.98 -8.90
C ALA A 44 8.42 19.45 -9.01
N ILE A 45 8.32 18.76 -7.87
CA ILE A 45 8.03 17.34 -7.81
C ILE A 45 6.51 17.22 -7.85
N ASN A 46 5.95 16.91 -9.02
CA ASN A 46 4.49 16.86 -9.17
C ASN A 46 3.89 15.64 -8.45
N HIS A 47 4.61 14.53 -8.43
CA HIS A 47 4.23 13.30 -7.74
C HIS A 47 5.50 12.56 -7.31
N PHE A 48 5.42 11.87 -6.17
CA PHE A 48 6.43 10.91 -5.77
C PHE A 48 5.81 9.79 -4.94
N SER A 49 6.54 8.69 -4.84
CA SER A 49 6.18 7.54 -4.01
C SER A 49 7.41 6.93 -3.35
N VAL A 50 7.22 6.36 -2.17
CA VAL A 50 8.23 5.57 -1.47
C VAL A 50 7.74 4.13 -1.38
N ASN A 51 8.49 3.19 -1.96
CA ASN A 51 8.08 1.78 -2.07
C ASN A 51 6.69 1.61 -2.70
N GLY A 52 6.33 2.48 -3.65
CA GLY A 52 5.02 2.48 -4.30
C GLY A 52 3.89 3.17 -3.51
N GLN A 53 4.13 3.60 -2.27
CA GLN A 53 3.16 4.38 -1.52
C GLN A 53 3.30 5.87 -1.84
N SER A 54 2.21 6.51 -2.25
CA SER A 54 2.19 7.92 -2.66
C SER A 54 2.50 8.86 -1.49
N GLY A 55 3.28 9.91 -1.79
CA GLY A 55 3.50 11.05 -0.90
C GLY A 55 2.33 12.02 -0.79
N ILE A 56 1.26 11.83 -1.59
CA ILE A 56 0.04 12.66 -1.72
C ILE A 56 0.28 14.06 -2.31
N ASP A 57 1.21 14.83 -1.77
CA ASP A 57 1.42 16.22 -2.20
C ASP A 57 2.43 16.38 -3.35
N ALA A 58 2.26 17.49 -4.08
CA ALA A 58 3.27 18.03 -4.97
C ALA A 58 4.18 19.01 -4.19
N ILE A 59 5.48 19.00 -4.47
CA ILE A 59 6.46 19.81 -3.75
C ILE A 59 7.04 20.85 -4.69
N GLY A 60 6.86 22.12 -4.34
CA GLY A 60 7.40 23.25 -5.10
C GLY A 60 8.93 23.27 -5.15
N PRO A 61 9.53 24.10 -6.02
CA PRO A 61 10.99 24.30 -6.04
C PRO A 61 11.52 24.75 -4.68
N PHE A 62 12.56 24.09 -4.17
CA PHE A 62 13.21 24.45 -2.90
C PHE A 62 12.29 24.42 -1.67
N ASP A 63 11.19 23.66 -1.72
CA ASP A 63 10.17 23.59 -0.68
C ASP A 63 10.07 22.20 -0.02
N GLY A 64 9.30 22.11 1.06
CA GLY A 64 8.91 20.86 1.72
C GLY A 64 7.44 20.53 1.51
N GLY A 65 7.09 19.25 1.61
CA GLY A 65 5.70 18.79 1.52
C GLY A 65 5.58 17.28 1.73
N GLY A 66 4.40 16.72 1.46
CA GLY A 66 4.16 15.28 1.59
C GLY A 66 2.77 15.01 2.17
N GLY A 67 2.67 14.33 3.31
CA GLY A 67 1.37 14.07 3.93
C GLY A 67 0.81 12.68 3.64
N GLY A 68 1.51 11.84 2.86
CA GLY A 68 1.18 10.43 2.67
C GLY A 68 1.06 9.69 4.00
N CYS A 69 -0.16 9.42 4.46
CA CYS A 69 -0.39 8.79 5.75
C CYS A 69 0.08 7.34 5.76
N CYS A 70 0.13 6.79 6.98
CA CYS A 70 0.05 5.37 7.19
C CYS A 70 1.26 4.62 6.63
N TYR A 71 2.38 5.32 6.45
CA TYR A 71 3.62 4.73 5.99
C TYR A 71 4.26 3.95 7.13
N GLY A 72 4.55 2.69 6.87
CA GLY A 72 5.21 1.82 7.82
C GLY A 72 6.66 1.56 7.42
N VAL A 73 7.56 1.74 8.37
CA VAL A 73 8.98 1.41 8.22
C VAL A 73 9.29 0.09 8.93
N PRO A 74 10.25 -0.71 8.44
CA PRO A 74 10.67 -1.89 9.18
C PRO A 74 11.31 -1.48 10.50
N ALA A 75 11.09 -2.27 11.57
CA ALA A 75 11.65 -2.00 12.90
C ALA A 75 13.19 -1.98 12.93
N VAL A 76 13.82 -2.69 11.99
CA VAL A 76 15.26 -2.65 11.73
C VAL A 76 15.45 -2.24 10.28
N TRP A 77 16.34 -1.27 10.04
CA TRP A 77 16.61 -0.79 8.69
C TRP A 77 17.10 -1.93 7.78
N LYS A 78 16.53 -1.99 6.58
CA LYS A 78 16.95 -2.90 5.52
C LYS A 78 17.21 -2.09 4.25
N PRO A 79 18.30 -2.37 3.51
CA PRO A 79 18.52 -1.75 2.21
C PRO A 79 17.43 -2.16 1.21
N GLY A 80 17.19 -1.32 0.20
CA GLY A 80 16.23 -1.61 -0.89
C GLY A 80 14.99 -0.73 -0.93
N MET A 81 14.88 0.29 -0.07
CA MET A 81 13.85 1.32 -0.23
C MET A 81 14.03 2.07 -1.55
N THR A 82 12.93 2.37 -2.23
CA THR A 82 12.93 3.05 -3.53
C THR A 82 12.04 4.28 -3.49
N VAL A 83 12.48 5.34 -4.18
CA VAL A 83 11.69 6.54 -4.46
C VAL A 83 11.48 6.62 -5.97
N ARG A 84 10.26 6.96 -6.39
CA ARG A 84 9.90 7.21 -7.79
C ARG A 84 9.06 8.46 -7.90
#